data_AF-Q70IJ6-F1
#
_entry.id   AF-Q70IJ6-F1
#
_cell.length_a   1.000
_cell.length_b   1.000
_cell.length_c   1.000
_cell.angle_alpha   90.00
_cell.angle_beta   90.00
_cell.angle_gamma   90.00
#
_symmetry.space_group_name_H-M   'P 1'
#
loop_
_entity.id
_entity.type
_entity.pdbx_description
1 polymer ?
#
loop_
_entity_poly.entity_id
_entity_poly.type
_entity_poly.pdbx_seq_one_letter_code
_entity_poly.pdbx_strand_id
1 'polypeptide(L)'
;IPVMGHIGLMPQQVQTAGGYRSVGHSEHETSKIRRDAHAIGGSGAFAVVIEGTVEPLAREVTSAMHIPTIGIGASAACDGQV
;
A
#
# COMPACT_ATOMS: atom_id res chain seq x y z
N ILE A 1 13.73 -14.67 7.92
CA ILE A 1 13.05 -13.67 8.77
C ILE A 1 11.73 -13.35 8.10
N PRO A 2 10.56 -13.57 8.72
CA PRO A 2 9.29 -13.15 8.13
C PRO A 2 9.27 -11.63 7.92
N VAL A 3 8.90 -11.19 6.71
CA VAL A 3 8.86 -9.76 6.35
C VAL A 3 7.43 -9.34 6.00
N MET A 4 7.00 -8.24 6.60
CA MET A 4 5.80 -7.50 6.18
C MET A 4 6.26 -6.31 5.35
N GLY A 5 5.72 -6.20 4.13
CA GLY A 5 5.96 -5.04 3.29
C GLY A 5 5.16 -3.83 3.76
N HIS A 6 5.50 -2.65 3.25
CA HIS A 6 4.72 -1.44 3.43
C HIS A 6 4.73 -0.66 2.11
N ILE A 7 3.56 -0.30 1.59
CA ILE A 7 3.36 0.53 0.39
C ILE A 7 2.42 1.71 0.67
N GLY A 8 2.35 2.65 -0.26
CA GLY A 8 1.54 3.86 -0.13
C GLY A 8 2.34 5.00 0.49
N LEU A 9 1.74 5.70 1.46
CA LEU A 9 2.41 6.74 2.22
C LEU A 9 3.51 6.10 3.09
N MET A 10 4.75 6.57 2.96
CA MET A 10 5.87 6.14 3.81
C MET A 10 6.21 7.25 4.80
N PRO A 11 5.85 7.14 6.09
CA PRO A 11 6.22 8.13 7.11
C PRO A 11 7.72 8.43 7.16
N GLN A 12 8.57 7.43 6.88
CA GLN A 12 10.03 7.59 6.82
C GLN A 12 10.50 8.51 5.69
N GLN A 13 9.66 8.74 4.68
CA GLN A 13 9.93 9.60 3.52
C GLN A 13 9.17 10.94 3.62
N VAL A 14 8.65 11.32 4.80
CA VAL A 14 7.79 12.50 4.98
C VAL A 14 8.41 13.79 4.43
N GLN A 15 9.72 13.96 4.54
CA GLN A 15 10.41 15.17 4.06
C GLN A 15 10.42 15.24 2.53
N THR A 16 10.67 14.12 1.85
CA THR A 16 10.71 14.05 0.39
C THR A 16 9.31 13.96 -0.22
N ALA A 17 8.34 13.41 0.50
CA ALA A 17 6.93 13.36 0.13
C ALA A 17 6.18 14.68 0.36
N GLY A 18 6.78 15.65 1.08
CA GLY A 18 6.15 16.92 1.40
C GLY A 18 4.99 16.79 2.40
N GLY A 19 5.19 15.99 3.45
CA GLY A 19 4.24 15.80 4.55
C GLY A 19 3.41 14.51 4.51
N TYR A 20 2.56 14.33 5.51
CA TYR A 20 1.62 13.21 5.61
C TYR A 20 0.38 13.53 4.75
N ARG A 21 0.37 13.05 3.52
CA ARG A 21 -0.72 13.27 2.57
C ARG A 21 -1.13 11.94 1.94
N SER A 22 -2.41 11.82 1.62
CA SER A 22 -2.88 10.64 0.90
C SER A 22 -2.29 10.59 -0.50
N VAL A 23 -2.04 9.38 -1.00
CA VAL A 23 -1.39 9.08 -2.28
C VAL A 23 -2.28 8.24 -3.19
N GLY A 24 -1.97 8.23 -4.48
CA GLY A 24 -2.77 7.52 -5.49
C GLY A 24 -3.83 8.41 -6.15
N HIS A 25 -3.66 9.74 -6.08
CA HIS A 25 -4.55 10.70 -6.73
C HIS A 25 -4.21 10.89 -8.20
N SER A 26 -2.95 10.61 -8.58
CA SER A 26 -2.48 10.67 -9.96
C SER A 26 -2.21 9.28 -10.53
N GLU A 27 -2.24 9.18 -11.87
CA GLU A 27 -1.87 7.93 -12.55
C GLU A 27 -0.43 7.52 -12.24
N HIS A 28 0.47 8.49 -12.08
CA HIS A 28 1.86 8.22 -11.71
C HIS A 28 1.98 7.53 -10.34
N GLU A 29 1.31 8.06 -9.32
CA GLU A 29 1.28 7.46 -7.98
C GLU A 29 0.59 6.10 -7.98
N THR A 30 -0.55 6.01 -8.67
CA THR A 30 -1.32 4.78 -8.81
C THR A 30 -0.47 3.66 -9.43
N SER A 31 0.18 3.97 -10.55
CA SER A 31 1.10 3.07 -11.22
C SER A 31 2.29 2.67 -10.32
N LYS A 32 2.82 3.58 -9.51
CA LYS A 32 3.87 3.26 -8.52
C LYS A 32 3.36 2.25 -7.49
N ILE A 33 2.20 2.50 -6.88
CA ILE A 33 1.63 1.63 -5.84
C ILE A 33 1.33 0.24 -6.40
N ARG A 34 0.77 0.12 -7.62
CA ARG A 34 0.56 -1.17 -8.29
C ARG A 34 1.87 -1.95 -8.49
N ARG A 35 2.92 -1.26 -8.94
CA ARG A 35 4.25 -1.89 -9.11
C ARG A 35 4.83 -2.35 -7.78
N ASP A 36 4.76 -1.51 -6.75
CA ASP A 36 5.26 -1.83 -5.41
C ASP A 36 4.50 -3.04 -4.82
N ALA A 37 3.16 -3.06 -4.95
CA ALA A 37 2.31 -4.17 -4.52
C ALA A 37 2.68 -5.49 -5.22
N HIS A 38 2.84 -5.47 -6.55
CA HIS A 38 3.23 -6.64 -7.32
C HIS A 38 4.63 -7.13 -6.94
N ALA A 39 5.60 -6.22 -6.81
CA ALA A 39 6.97 -6.56 -6.44
C ALA A 39 7.05 -7.19 -5.04
N ILE A 40 6.34 -6.62 -4.07
CA ILE A 40 6.30 -7.14 -2.70
C ILE A 40 5.57 -8.48 -2.66
N GLY A 41 4.40 -8.59 -3.32
CA GLY A 41 3.66 -9.84 -3.44
C GLY A 41 4.54 -10.98 -3.97
N GLY A 42 5.31 -10.72 -5.03
CA GLY A 42 6.22 -11.71 -5.62
C GLY A 42 7.53 -11.99 -4.86
N SER A 43 7.82 -11.26 -3.77
CA SER A 43 9.11 -11.34 -3.06
C SER A 43 9.15 -12.34 -1.89
N GLY A 44 8.02 -12.94 -1.54
CA GLY A 44 7.89 -13.82 -0.37
C GLY A 44 7.55 -13.10 0.95
N ALA A 45 7.13 -11.83 0.88
CA ALA A 45 6.53 -11.14 2.02
C ALA A 45 5.25 -11.88 2.46
N PHE A 46 5.03 -11.98 3.78
CA PHE A 46 3.86 -12.70 4.29
C PHE A 46 2.59 -11.84 4.32
N ALA A 47 2.73 -10.51 4.33
CA ALA A 47 1.65 -9.52 4.32
C ALA A 47 2.21 -8.16 3.87
N VAL A 48 1.32 -7.20 3.60
CA VAL A 48 1.68 -5.82 3.26
C VAL A 48 0.79 -4.81 3.99
N VAL A 49 1.38 -3.74 4.52
CA VAL A 49 0.63 -2.55 4.97
C VAL A 49 0.37 -1.64 3.78
N ILE A 50 -0.86 -1.14 3.65
CA ILE A 50 -1.25 -0.09 2.70
C ILE A 50 -1.64 1.15 3.51
N GLU A 51 -0.79 2.18 3.51
CA GLU A 51 -1.01 3.41 4.28
C GLU A 51 -1.41 4.58 3.39
N GLY A 52 -2.39 5.37 3.85
CA GLY A 52 -2.74 6.67 3.26
C GLY A 52 -3.05 6.62 1.77
N THR A 53 -3.58 5.52 1.25
CA THR A 53 -3.80 5.31 -0.18
C THR A 53 -5.27 5.54 -0.52
N VAL A 54 -5.58 6.18 -1.65
CA VAL A 54 -6.98 6.40 -2.05
C VAL A 54 -7.77 5.09 -2.10
N GLU A 55 -9.00 5.16 -1.60
CA GLU A 55 -9.83 4.01 -1.32
C GLU A 55 -10.01 3.05 -2.52
N PRO A 56 -10.31 3.53 -3.76
CA PRO A 56 -10.50 2.62 -4.90
C PRO A 56 -9.23 1.84 -5.24
N LEU A 57 -8.06 2.46 -5.11
CA LEU A 57 -6.77 1.83 -5.39
C LEU A 57 -6.40 0.81 -4.31
N ALA A 58 -6.63 1.12 -3.03
CA ALA A 58 -6.38 0.17 -1.96
C ALA A 58 -7.28 -1.07 -2.06
N ARG A 59 -8.56 -0.90 -2.45
CA ARG A 59 -9.45 -2.03 -2.76
C ARG A 59 -8.95 -2.84 -3.94
N GLU A 60 -8.57 -2.18 -5.04
CA GLU A 60 -8.03 -2.83 -6.24
C GLU A 60 -6.79 -3.68 -5.89
N VAL A 61 -5.81 -3.09 -5.20
CA VAL A 61 -4.59 -3.77 -4.77
C VAL A 61 -4.92 -4.97 -3.88
N THR A 62 -5.81 -4.80 -2.90
CA THR A 62 -6.22 -5.91 -2.04
C THR A 62 -6.82 -7.06 -2.84
N SER A 63 -7.70 -6.76 -3.80
CA SER A 63 -8.33 -7.81 -4.63
C SER A 63 -7.35 -8.54 -5.56
N ALA A 64 -6.21 -7.92 -5.89
CA ALA A 64 -5.21 -8.47 -6.80
C ALA A 64 -4.08 -9.23 -6.09
N MET A 65 -3.91 -9.04 -4.77
CA MET A 65 -2.81 -9.63 -4.01
C MET A 65 -3.18 -11.00 -3.43
N HIS A 66 -2.20 -11.92 -3.43
CA HIS A 66 -2.37 -13.26 -2.85
C HIS A 66 -2.02 -13.34 -1.35
N ILE A 67 -1.45 -12.26 -0.78
CA ILE A 67 -1.05 -12.16 0.62
C ILE A 67 -1.95 -11.14 1.31
N PRO A 68 -2.19 -11.27 2.63
CA PRO A 68 -3.03 -10.33 3.36
C PRO A 68 -2.56 -8.88 3.25
N THR A 69 -3.52 -7.97 3.05
CA THR A 69 -3.29 -6.53 3.14
C THR A 69 -3.80 -5.97 4.47
N ILE A 70 -3.03 -5.08 5.09
CA ILE A 70 -3.38 -4.39 6.34
C ILE A 70 -3.51 -2.89 6.05
N GLY A 71 -4.71 -2.35 6.19
CA GLY A 71 -4.99 -0.95 5.85
C GLY A 71 -4.81 0.00 7.04
N ILE A 72 -4.31 1.21 6.77
CA ILE A 72 -4.41 2.37 7.67
C ILE A 72 -4.66 3.63 6.84
N GLY A 73 -5.84 4.24 7.01
CA GLY A 73 -6.26 5.34 6.15
C GLY A 73 -6.30 4.97 4.66
N ALA A 74 -6.66 3.72 4.35
CA ALA A 74 -6.68 3.17 3.00
C ALA A 74 -8.10 2.73 2.58
N SER A 75 -8.45 1.45 2.73
CA SER A 75 -9.80 0.94 2.47
C SER A 75 -10.24 -0.06 3.55
N ALA A 76 -11.54 -0.07 3.84
CA ALA A 76 -12.17 -1.12 4.66
C ALA A 76 -12.20 -2.48 3.95
N ALA A 77 -11.86 -2.52 2.66
CA ALA A 77 -11.72 -3.77 1.91
C ALA A 77 -10.38 -4.47 2.15
N CYS A 78 -9.41 -3.85 2.85
CA CYS A 78 -8.19 -4.55 3.27
C CYS A 78 -8.52 -5.70 4.24
N ASP A 79 -7.74 -6.76 4.22
CA ASP A 79 -8.00 -7.98 5.00
C ASP A 79 -7.89 -7.76 6.52
N GLY A 80 -7.13 -6.75 6.93
CA GLY A 80 -7.03 -6.28 8.30
C GLY A 80 -6.81 -4.78 8.36
N GLN A 81 -6.73 -4.25 9.58
CA GLN A 81 -6.55 -2.82 9.86
C GLN A 81 -5.50 -2.62 10.96
N VAL A 82 -4.88 -1.44 10.98
CA VAL A 82 -3.95 -0.97 12.05
C VAL A 82 -4.20 0.49 12.39
#